data_AF-A0A9W3VH16-F1
#
_entry.id   AF-A0A9W3VH16-F1
#
_cell.length_a   1.000
_cell.length_b   1.000
_cell.length_c   1.000
_cell.angle_alpha   90.00
_cell.angle_beta   90.00
_cell.angle_gamma   90.00
#
_symmetry.space_group_name_H-M   'P 1'
#
loop_
_entity.id
_entity.type
_entity.pdbx_description
1 polymer ?
#
loop_
_entity_poly.entity_id
_entity_poly.type
_entity_poly.pdbx_seq_one_letter_code
_entity_poly.pdbx_strand_id
1 'polypeptide(L)'
;MREDIYRLSKERQKHMNKYILQKEMFDLPIGTVFVHDKDDNIKGSPAEGCLKLAWTDDGNCQKGVSYCAETFILHAKVRKNLEWFKAANENVNWKNEREYLQSKVRMLEHEKQKLDKVRGSLIGIWLLKKLGLK
;
A
#
# COMPACT_ATOMS: atom_id res chain seq x y z
N MET A 1 4.29 25.07 20.61
CA MET A 1 4.10 23.69 20.10
C MET A 1 5.49 23.10 19.95
N ARG A 2 5.78 21.94 20.55
CA ARG A 2 7.14 21.37 20.59
C ARG A 2 7.47 20.72 19.23
N GLU A 3 8.32 21.36 18.44
CA GLU A 3 8.73 20.90 17.09
C GLU A 3 9.44 19.53 17.08
N ASP A 4 10.01 19.16 18.23
CA ASP A 4 10.80 17.95 18.48
C ASP A 4 9.99 16.65 18.43
N ILE A 5 8.67 16.69 18.63
CA ILE A 5 7.82 15.48 18.62
C ILE A 5 7.55 14.98 17.18
N TYR A 6 7.64 15.89 16.20
CA TYR A 6 7.25 15.60 14.82
C TYR A 6 8.39 15.10 13.94
N ARG A 7 9.65 15.31 14.36
CA ARG A 7 10.82 14.80 13.64
C ARG A 7 10.99 13.31 13.90
N LEU A 8 11.05 12.52 12.84
CA LEU A 8 11.33 11.08 12.94
C LEU A 8 12.78 10.87 13.42
N SER A 9 12.96 10.59 14.71
CA SER A 9 14.25 10.25 15.31
C SER A 9 14.59 8.77 15.16
N LYS A 10 15.89 8.44 15.30
CA LYS A 10 16.40 7.05 15.26
C LYS A 10 15.76 6.19 16.35
N GLU A 11 15.62 6.76 17.54
CA GLU A 11 15.03 6.11 18.71
C GLU A 11 13.56 5.80 18.47
N ARG A 12 12.82 6.77 17.91
CA ARG A 12 11.38 6.63 17.68
C ARG A 12 11.08 5.56 16.62
N GLN A 13 11.89 5.46 15.57
CA GLN A 13 11.68 4.46 14.51
C GLN A 13 12.00 3.01 14.93
N LYS A 14 12.77 2.77 16.00
CA LYS A 14 13.14 1.41 16.45
C LYS A 14 11.93 0.53 16.74
N HIS A 15 10.83 1.13 17.19
CA HIS A 15 9.60 0.43 17.56
C HIS A 15 8.52 0.49 16.47
N MET A 16 8.83 1.07 15.31
CA MET A 16 7.87 1.20 14.21
C MET A 16 7.88 -0.02 13.29
N ASN A 17 6.73 -0.29 12.67
CA ASN A 17 6.64 -1.30 11.63
C ASN A 17 7.44 -0.85 10.41
N LYS A 18 8.32 -1.73 9.92
CA LYS A 18 9.15 -1.52 8.74
C LYS A 18 8.52 -2.17 7.51
N TYR A 19 8.61 -1.50 6.38
CA TYR A 19 8.09 -1.92 5.09
C TYR A 19 9.16 -1.75 4.02
N ILE A 20 9.41 -2.80 3.25
CA ILE A 20 10.48 -2.89 2.27
C ILE A 20 9.88 -2.66 0.90
N LEU A 21 10.41 -1.68 0.18
CA LEU A 21 10.02 -1.33 -1.18
C LEU A 21 10.36 -2.49 -2.14
N GLN A 22 9.40 -2.91 -2.96
CA GLN A 22 9.52 -4.04 -3.90
C GLN A 22 9.68 -3.59 -5.36
N LYS A 23 9.51 -2.31 -5.65
CA LYS A 23 9.64 -1.69 -6.98
C LYS A 23 10.44 -0.40 -6.86
N GLU A 24 11.24 -0.08 -7.86
CA GLU A 24 11.94 1.21 -7.87
C GLU A 24 10.94 2.37 -7.82
N MET A 25 11.29 3.42 -7.06
CA MET A 25 10.43 4.59 -6.88
C MET A 25 11.29 5.84 -6.71
N PHE A 26 11.24 6.80 -7.65
CA PHE A 26 11.89 8.12 -7.50
C PHE A 26 13.31 8.06 -6.91
N ASP A 27 14.25 7.46 -7.63
CA ASP A 27 15.66 7.24 -7.22
C ASP A 27 15.83 6.37 -5.95
N LEU A 28 14.76 5.73 -5.46
CA LEU A 28 14.84 4.74 -4.40
C LEU A 28 14.93 3.33 -5.02
N PRO A 29 16.02 2.60 -4.77
CA PRO A 29 16.16 1.24 -5.25
C PRO A 29 15.22 0.28 -4.50
N ILE A 30 14.96 -0.86 -5.12
CA ILE A 30 14.29 -2.00 -4.47
C ILE A 30 15.06 -2.35 -3.18
N GLY A 31 14.33 -2.67 -2.12
CA GLY A 31 14.90 -2.95 -0.80
C GLY A 31 14.92 -1.74 0.13
N THR A 32 14.64 -0.53 -0.37
CA THR A 32 14.53 0.67 0.46
C THR A 32 13.45 0.50 1.54
N VAL A 33 13.80 0.81 2.78
CA VAL A 33 12.93 0.62 3.95
C VAL A 33 12.18 1.89 4.28
N PHE A 34 10.90 1.74 4.54
CA PHE A 34 10.00 2.75 5.08
C PHE A 34 9.51 2.33 6.46
N VAL A 35 9.21 3.30 7.33
CA VAL A 35 8.60 3.09 8.64
C VAL A 35 7.21 3.69 8.68
N HIS A 36 6.29 3.01 9.36
CA HIS A 36 4.95 3.53 9.60
C HIS A 36 4.93 4.37 10.88
N ASP A 37 4.96 5.68 10.68
CA ASP A 37 4.77 6.66 11.75
C ASP A 37 3.26 6.85 11.99
N LYS A 38 2.76 6.19 13.03
CA LYS A 38 1.34 6.20 13.41
C LYS A 38 0.92 7.48 14.12
N ASP A 39 1.85 8.16 14.77
CA ASP A 39 1.55 9.36 15.55
C ASP A 39 1.71 10.64 14.72
N ASP A 40 2.21 10.54 13.48
CA ASP A 40 2.21 11.67 12.54
C ASP A 40 0.85 11.85 11.88
N ASN A 41 0.07 12.76 12.47
CA ASN A 41 -1.23 13.22 12.00
C ASN A 41 -1.19 14.52 11.18
N ILE A 42 0.01 15.11 10.97
CA ILE A 42 0.20 16.37 10.25
C ILE A 42 0.56 16.09 8.79
N LYS A 43 1.45 15.13 8.55
CA LYS A 43 1.93 14.76 7.21
C LYS A 43 1.31 13.46 6.69
N GLY A 44 0.56 12.74 7.52
CA GLY A 44 -0.24 11.55 7.19
C GLY A 44 -1.74 11.77 7.35
N SER A 45 -2.54 10.75 7.01
CA SER A 45 -3.97 10.80 7.35
C SER A 45 -4.14 10.79 8.87
N PRO A 46 -4.95 11.68 9.48
CA PRO A 46 -5.11 11.74 10.94
C PRO A 46 -5.54 10.43 11.60
N ALA A 47 -6.14 9.50 10.86
CA ALA A 47 -6.60 8.21 11.35
C ALA A 47 -5.62 7.04 11.10
N GLU A 48 -4.67 7.21 10.18
CA GLU A 48 -3.84 6.08 9.71
C GLU A 48 -2.33 6.36 9.70
N GLY A 49 -1.90 7.60 9.94
CA GLY A 49 -0.49 8.00 9.91
C GLY A 49 0.12 8.06 8.50
N CYS A 50 1.44 8.00 8.42
CA CYS A 50 2.19 7.99 7.15
C CYS A 50 3.30 6.94 7.11
N LEU A 51 3.76 6.62 5.91
CA LEU A 51 5.04 5.95 5.70
C LEU A 51 6.11 7.01 5.46
N LYS A 52 7.19 6.94 6.22
CA LYS A 52 8.37 7.77 6.03
C LYS A 52 9.54 6.90 5.60
N LEU A 53 10.49 7.44 4.85
CA LEU A 53 11.74 6.74 4.60
C LEU A 53 12.39 6.35 5.94
N ALA A 54 13.06 5.22 6.05
CA ALA A 54 13.75 4.85 7.28
C ALA A 54 15.15 5.47 7.32
N TRP A 55 15.62 5.87 8.51
CA TRP A 55 17.06 6.02 8.75
C TRP A 55 17.71 4.64 8.91
N THR A 56 19.00 4.52 8.59
CA THR A 56 19.79 3.37 9.06
C THR A 56 19.93 3.39 10.58
N ASP A 57 20.41 2.29 11.16
CA ASP A 57 20.64 2.21 12.62
C ASP A 57 21.71 3.23 13.08
N ASP A 58 22.67 3.54 12.21
CA ASP A 58 23.67 4.60 12.42
C ASP A 58 23.11 6.01 12.18
N GLY A 59 21.90 6.13 11.63
CA GLY A 59 21.25 7.39 11.30
C GLY A 59 21.73 8.07 10.04
N ASN A 60 22.26 7.30 9.11
CA ASN A 60 22.61 7.76 7.78
C ASN A 60 21.46 7.48 6.81
N CYS A 61 21.58 8.01 5.59
CA CYS A 61 20.76 7.55 4.48
C CYS A 61 21.01 6.07 4.22
N GLN A 62 20.01 5.38 3.67
CA GLN A 62 20.16 3.98 3.29
C GLN A 62 21.14 3.84 2.12
N LYS A 63 21.81 2.70 2.01
CA LYS A 63 22.81 2.46 0.95
C LYS A 63 22.16 2.64 -0.43
N GLY A 64 22.76 3.49 -1.26
CA GLY A 64 22.25 3.80 -2.60
C GLY A 64 21.05 4.76 -2.62
N VAL A 65 20.70 5.36 -1.48
CA VAL A 65 19.64 6.35 -1.35
C VAL A 65 20.27 7.68 -0.91
N SER A 66 20.06 8.75 -1.68
CA SER A 66 20.59 10.09 -1.36
C SER A 66 19.74 10.84 -0.33
N TYR A 67 18.59 10.30 0.04
CA TYR A 67 17.57 10.95 0.84
C TYR A 67 17.39 10.27 2.19
N CYS A 68 16.72 10.95 3.13
CA CYS A 68 16.54 10.45 4.48
C CYS A 68 15.16 10.76 5.03
N ALA A 69 14.66 9.86 5.90
CA ALA A 69 13.45 10.00 6.69
C ALA A 69 12.28 10.78 6.08
N GLU A 70 12.25 12.08 6.32
CA GLU A 70 11.14 12.96 6.00
C GLU A 70 11.13 13.42 4.54
N THR A 71 12.11 13.01 3.74
CA THR A 71 12.14 13.35 2.31
C THR A 71 11.04 12.63 1.52
N PHE A 72 10.70 11.39 1.88
CA PHE A 72 9.62 10.64 1.25
C PHE A 72 8.55 10.32 2.27
N ILE A 73 7.38 10.91 2.07
CA ILE A 73 6.21 10.72 2.93
C ILE A 73 5.06 10.22 2.05
N LEU A 74 4.62 9.00 2.32
CA LEU A 74 3.51 8.38 1.62
C LEU A 74 2.33 8.16 2.56
N HIS A 75 1.14 8.08 2.00
CA HIS A 75 -0.04 7.68 2.76
C HIS A 75 0.13 6.24 3.30
N ALA A 76 -0.18 6.01 4.59
CA ALA A 76 0.04 4.72 5.24
C ALA A 76 -0.62 3.52 4.53
N LYS A 77 -1.80 3.70 3.90
CA LYS A 77 -2.47 2.65 3.10
C LYS A 77 -1.61 2.02 2.03
N VAL A 78 -0.66 2.75 1.45
CA VAL A 78 0.15 2.23 0.34
C VAL A 78 0.95 1.00 0.77
N ARG A 79 1.30 0.84 2.06
CA ARG A 79 1.96 -0.36 2.60
C ARG A 79 1.17 -1.66 2.43
N LYS A 80 -0.14 -1.57 2.18
CA LYS A 80 -1.02 -2.71 1.93
C LYS A 80 -0.98 -3.18 0.48
N ASN A 81 -0.40 -2.38 -0.42
CA ASN A 81 -0.17 -2.79 -1.79
C ASN A 81 1.09 -3.65 -1.85
N LEU A 82 0.90 -4.96 -1.88
CA LEU A 82 1.99 -5.94 -1.86
C LEU A 82 2.90 -5.86 -3.09
N GLU A 83 2.42 -5.29 -4.19
CA GLU A 83 3.27 -5.08 -5.37
C GLU A 83 4.34 -4.02 -5.11
N TRP A 84 4.10 -3.13 -4.17
CA TRP A 84 5.00 -2.02 -3.86
C TRP A 84 5.73 -2.23 -2.54
N PHE A 85 5.10 -2.86 -1.55
CA PHE A 85 5.65 -2.97 -0.20
C PHE A 85 5.46 -4.37 0.39
N LYS A 86 6.51 -4.86 1.03
CA LYS A 86 6.48 -6.06 1.87
C LYS A 86 6.77 -5.66 3.32
N ALA A 87 5.99 -6.14 4.29
CA ALA A 87 6.31 -5.85 5.69
C ALA A 87 7.52 -6.66 6.14
N ALA A 88 8.42 -6.05 6.93
CA ALA A 88 9.59 -6.75 7.46
C ALA A 88 9.22 -7.72 8.60
N ASN A 89 8.15 -7.41 9.35
CA ASN A 89 7.61 -8.29 10.38
C ASN A 89 6.60 -9.26 9.75
N GLU A 90 6.81 -10.57 9.94
CA GLU A 90 5.97 -11.62 9.34
C GLU A 90 4.49 -11.49 9.72
N ASN A 91 4.16 -11.25 10.99
CA ASN A 91 2.77 -11.12 11.43
C ASN A 91 2.06 -9.96 10.73
N VAL A 92 2.77 -8.84 10.55
CA VAL A 92 2.27 -7.68 9.81
C VAL A 92 2.12 -8.03 8.32
N ASN A 93 3.07 -8.79 7.76
CA ASN A 93 3.04 -9.22 6.38
C ASN A 93 1.81 -10.09 6.09
N TRP A 94 1.58 -11.14 6.89
CA TRP A 94 0.41 -12.02 6.76
C TRP A 94 -0.91 -11.26 6.85
N LYS A 95 -1.02 -10.29 7.76
CA LYS A 95 -2.21 -9.44 7.88
C LYS A 95 -2.44 -8.62 6.61
N ASN A 96 -1.40 -7.96 6.11
CA ASN A 96 -1.48 -7.17 4.89
C ASN A 96 -1.82 -8.05 3.68
N GLU A 97 -1.22 -9.23 3.59
CA GLU A 97 -1.48 -10.19 2.51
C GLU A 97 -2.93 -10.64 2.50
N ARG A 98 -3.46 -11.03 3.66
CA ARG A 98 -4.87 -11.40 3.81
C ARG A 98 -5.79 -10.26 3.37
N GLU A 99 -5.56 -9.04 3.84
CA GLU A 99 -6.38 -7.87 3.47
C GLU A 99 -6.30 -7.58 1.95
N TYR A 100 -5.11 -7.65 1.36
CA TYR A 100 -4.91 -7.44 -0.08
C TYR A 100 -5.64 -8.50 -0.92
N LEU A 101 -5.47 -9.78 -0.58
CA LEU A 101 -6.12 -10.88 -1.29
C LEU A 101 -7.65 -10.79 -1.17
N GLN A 102 -8.18 -10.46 0.01
CA GLN A 102 -9.61 -10.25 0.21
C GLN A 102 -10.15 -9.10 -0.67
N SER A 103 -9.42 -7.99 -0.77
CA SER A 103 -9.80 -6.89 -1.66
C SER A 103 -9.80 -7.33 -3.13
N LYS A 104 -8.78 -8.10 -3.54
CA LYS A 104 -8.66 -8.59 -4.92
C LYS A 104 -9.80 -9.55 -5.28
N VAL A 105 -10.15 -10.47 -4.37
CA VAL A 105 -11.30 -11.36 -4.54
C VAL A 105 -12.59 -10.56 -4.72
N ARG A 106 -12.86 -9.56 -3.87
CA ARG A 106 -14.06 -8.71 -4.01
C ARG A 106 -14.13 -7.98 -5.34
N MET A 107 -13.00 -7.47 -5.84
CA MET A 107 -12.94 -6.83 -7.15
C MET A 107 -13.26 -7.82 -8.27
N LEU A 108 -12.66 -9.01 -8.23
CA LEU A 108 -12.90 -10.06 -9.22
C LEU A 108 -14.34 -10.57 -9.19
N GLU A 109 -14.95 -10.69 -8.01
CA GLU A 109 -16.37 -11.04 -7.86
C GLU A 109 -17.27 -9.98 -8.50
N HIS A 110 -16.95 -8.70 -8.30
CA HIS A 110 -17.69 -7.60 -8.90
C HIS A 110 -17.55 -7.58 -10.44
N GLU A 111 -16.35 -7.82 -10.96
CA GLU A 111 -16.13 -7.93 -12.42
C GLU A 111 -16.87 -9.13 -13.01
N LYS A 112 -16.84 -10.27 -12.33
CA LYS A 112 -17.62 -11.46 -12.72
C LYS A 112 -19.11 -11.14 -12.79
N GLN A 113 -19.67 -10.46 -11.79
CA GLN A 113 -21.09 -10.05 -11.82
C GLN A 113 -21.43 -9.16 -13.02
N LYS A 114 -20.54 -8.23 -13.40
CA LYS A 114 -20.73 -7.42 -14.61
C LYS A 114 -20.73 -8.27 -15.87
N LEU A 115 -19.79 -9.21 -15.98
CA LEU A 115 -19.69 -10.12 -17.13
C LEU A 115 -20.91 -11.05 -17.23
N ASP A 116 -21.39 -11.59 -16.12
CA ASP A 116 -22.58 -12.43 -16.07
C ASP A 116 -23.83 -11.67 -16.53
N LYS A 117 -23.96 -10.39 -16.16
CA LYS A 117 -25.03 -9.51 -16.63
C LYS A 117 -24.97 -9.31 -18.16
N VAL A 118 -23.80 -9.01 -18.70
CA VAL A 118 -23.60 -8.85 -20.15
C VAL A 118 -23.90 -10.14 -20.90
N ARG A 119 -23.43 -11.28 -20.38
CA ARG A 119 -23.69 -12.61 -20.95
C ARG A 119 -25.18 -12.91 -20.98
N GLY A 120 -25.90 -12.64 -19.88
CA GLY A 120 -27.36 -12.80 -19.81
C GLY A 120 -28.09 -11.97 -20.86
N SER A 121 -27.70 -10.71 -21.06
CA SER A 121 -28.26 -9.84 -22.10
C SER A 121 -28.01 -10.37 -23.51
N LEU A 122 -26.80 -10.84 -23.81
CA LEU A 122 -26.45 -11.42 -25.12
C LEU A 122 -27.25 -12.69 -25.42
N ILE A 123 -27.43 -13.56 -24.42
CA ILE A 123 -28.25 -14.78 -24.56
C ILE A 123 -29.71 -14.41 -24.83
N GLY A 124 -30.25 -13.40 -24.13
CA GLY A 124 -31.61 -12.91 -24.36
C GLY A 124 -31.81 -12.37 -25.78
N ILE A 125 -30.86 -11.56 -26.29
CA ILE A 125 -30.88 -11.05 -27.67
C ILE A 125 -30.82 -12.19 -28.69
N TRP A 126 -29.98 -13.20 -28.44
CA TRP A 126 -29.86 -14.36 -29.33
C TRP A 126 -31.15 -15.18 -29.36
N LEU A 127 -31.80 -15.39 -28.21
CA LEU A 127 -33.09 -16.08 -28.12
C LEU A 127 -34.20 -15.33 -28.87
N LEU A 128 -34.30 -14.00 -28.71
CA LEU A 128 -35.26 -13.17 -29.45
C LEU A 128 -35.07 -13.29 -30.97
N LYS A 129 -33.81 -13.18 -31.44
CA LYS A 129 -33.48 -13.39 -32.86
C LYS A 129 -33.87 -14.78 -33.36
N LYS A 130 -33.64 -15.82 -32.56
CA LYS A 130 -33.96 -17.21 -32.94
C LYS A 130 -35.46 -17.48 -32.98
N LEU A 131 -36.25 -16.81 -32.15
CA LEU A 131 -37.71 -16.94 -32.09
C LEU A 131 -38.44 -16.01 -33.08
N GLY A 132 -37.73 -15.18 -33.84
CA GLY A 132 -38.32 -14.31 -34.87
C GLY A 132 -39.14 -13.14 -34.29
N LEU A 133 -39.02 -12.88 -32.99
CA LEU A 133 -39.68 -11.78 -32.31
C LEU A 133 -38.82 -10.52 -32.50
N LYS A 134 -39.33 -9.53 -33.23
CA LYS A 134 -38.68 -8.22 -33.44
C LYS A 134 -38.78 -7.35 -32.20
#